data_AF-A0A5Q2QCX0-F1
#
_entry.id   AF-A0A5Q2QCX0-F1
#
_cell.length_a   1.000
_cell.length_b   1.000
_cell.length_c   1.000
_cell.angle_alpha   90.00
_cell.angle_beta   90.00
_cell.angle_gamma   90.00
#
_symmetry.space_group_name_H-M   'P 1'
#
loop_
_entity.id
_entity.type
_entity.pdbx_description
1 polymer ?
#
loop_
_entity_poly.entity_id
_entity_poly.type
_entity_poly.pdbx_seq_one_letter_code
_entity_poly.pdbx_strand_id
1 'polypeptide(L)'
;MSISLERSKGSEKLKNYRISVSGYGGESAYISISKAACDFWIESLENSDNDAVEYCLNADSGDFDFDEINEVPADAKFLFDEKSGQSDHVFESPDKTAHLWGPSVQLATVDVDLIENVENPDEVTENVISGEGVDDLSARIGDQTDFEVDIFEEPADGTISYPSPGDCVFLFTSLEKGTFYECFVSLSEEFDATKIRFVVGEAPDGQDIVLGVKYDGQAIENLGGDTVGQGYSAHAWEQL
;
A
#
# COMPACT_ATOMS: atom_id res chain seq x y z
N MET A 1 11.01 -16.18 63.73
CA MET A 1 10.84 -15.25 62.59
C MET A 1 10.99 -16.10 61.34
N SER A 2 9.87 -16.55 60.77
CA SER A 2 9.86 -17.28 59.50
C SER A 2 9.80 -16.25 58.40
N ILE A 3 10.83 -16.24 57.54
CA ILE A 3 10.83 -15.45 56.31
C ILE A 3 10.08 -16.27 55.28
N SER A 4 8.87 -15.83 54.94
CA SER A 4 8.13 -16.34 53.79
C SER A 4 8.85 -15.90 52.52
N LEU A 5 9.36 -16.84 51.74
CA LEU A 5 9.71 -16.58 50.35
C LEU A 5 8.39 -16.37 49.58
N GLU A 6 8.13 -15.13 49.18
CA GLU A 6 7.19 -14.88 48.10
C GLU A 6 7.77 -15.49 46.83
N ARG A 7 7.07 -16.50 46.29
CA ARG A 7 7.33 -17.02 44.94
C ARG A 7 7.08 -15.89 43.96
N SER A 8 8.09 -15.53 43.18
CA SER A 8 7.92 -14.67 42.01
C SER A 8 6.87 -15.30 41.10
N LYS A 9 5.82 -14.56 40.76
CA LYS A 9 4.92 -14.88 39.65
C LYS A 9 5.80 -15.13 38.42
N GLY A 10 5.70 -16.32 37.82
CA GLY A 10 6.41 -16.61 36.58
C GLY A 10 6.03 -15.58 35.54
N SER A 11 7.00 -15.05 34.79
CA SER A 11 6.73 -14.28 33.60
C SER A 11 5.88 -15.17 32.68
N GLU A 12 4.67 -14.74 32.34
CA GLU A 12 3.90 -15.39 31.28
C GLU A 12 4.78 -15.45 30.02
N LYS A 13 4.93 -16.64 29.45
CA LYS A 13 5.73 -16.81 28.24
C LYS A 13 4.93 -16.17 27.10
N LEU A 14 5.46 -15.07 26.56
CA LEU A 14 4.90 -14.44 25.38
C LEU A 14 5.04 -15.37 24.17
N LYS A 15 4.04 -15.35 23.31
CA LYS A 15 4.02 -16.00 21.99
C LYS A 15 4.24 -14.92 20.95
N ASN A 16 5.14 -15.18 20.02
CA ASN A 16 5.50 -14.21 18.98
C ASN A 16 4.83 -14.65 17.68
N TYR A 17 4.13 -13.73 17.03
CA TYR A 17 3.50 -13.99 15.75
C TYR A 17 4.10 -13.08 14.69
N ARG A 18 4.41 -13.63 13.53
CA ARG A 18 4.65 -12.88 12.29
C ARG A 18 3.33 -12.78 11.54
N ILE A 19 2.97 -11.58 11.11
CA ILE A 19 1.84 -11.35 10.22
C ILE A 19 2.42 -10.81 8.91
N SER A 20 2.16 -11.51 7.82
CA SER A 20 2.60 -11.14 6.48
C SER A 20 1.41 -10.89 5.58
N VAL A 21 1.36 -9.74 4.91
CA VAL A 21 0.36 -9.43 3.88
C VAL A 21 1.04 -9.37 2.53
N SER A 22 0.65 -10.28 1.65
CA SER A 22 1.23 -10.46 0.32
C SER A 22 0.17 -10.29 -0.75
N GLY A 23 0.56 -10.00 -1.99
CA GLY A 23 -0.40 -9.92 -3.08
C GLY A 23 0.14 -9.25 -4.33
N TYR A 24 -0.79 -8.73 -5.13
CA TYR A 24 -0.52 -7.80 -6.22
C TYR A 24 -0.99 -6.40 -5.83
N GLY A 25 -0.18 -5.41 -6.14
CA GLY A 25 -0.48 -4.00 -5.89
C GLY A 25 0.61 -3.14 -6.47
N GLY A 26 1.04 -2.12 -5.74
CA GLY A 26 2.08 -1.25 -6.24
C GLY A 26 2.30 0.00 -5.41
N GLU A 27 3.25 0.79 -5.88
CA GLU A 27 3.43 2.18 -5.50
C GLU A 27 2.71 3.08 -6.50
N SER A 28 1.71 3.83 -6.07
CA SER A 28 0.90 4.70 -6.94
C SER A 28 1.00 6.16 -6.50
N ALA A 29 1.28 7.04 -7.46
CA ALA A 29 1.21 8.50 -7.30
C ALA A 29 0.03 9.06 -8.09
N TYR A 30 -0.83 9.79 -7.39
CA TYR A 30 -1.94 10.53 -7.97
C TYR A 30 -1.57 12.01 -7.99
N ILE A 31 -1.44 12.61 -9.16
CA ILE A 31 -0.88 13.94 -9.35
C ILE A 31 -1.94 14.84 -9.97
N SER A 32 -2.17 15.99 -9.35
CA SER A 32 -3.01 17.04 -9.94
C SER A 32 -2.25 17.68 -11.09
N ILE A 33 -2.83 17.68 -12.29
CA ILE A 33 -2.19 18.25 -13.47
C ILE A 33 -3.07 19.34 -14.10
N SER A 34 -2.48 20.19 -14.95
CA SER A 34 -3.24 21.21 -15.68
C SER A 34 -4.18 20.55 -16.70
N LYS A 35 -5.26 21.24 -17.09
CA LYS A 35 -6.13 20.75 -18.16
C LYS A 35 -5.39 20.53 -19.49
N ALA A 36 -4.45 21.43 -19.84
CA ALA A 36 -3.66 21.27 -21.06
C ALA A 36 -2.77 20.01 -21.01
N ALA A 37 -2.15 19.74 -19.86
CA ALA A 37 -1.39 18.51 -19.64
C ALA A 37 -2.30 17.28 -19.72
N CYS A 38 -3.48 17.35 -19.12
CA CYS A 38 -4.43 16.25 -19.09
C CYS A 38 -4.95 15.90 -20.48
N ASP A 39 -5.37 16.91 -21.25
CA ASP A 39 -5.86 16.71 -22.61
C ASP A 39 -4.75 16.07 -23.48
N PHE A 40 -3.49 16.52 -23.34
CA PHE A 40 -2.35 15.91 -24.04
C PHE A 40 -2.10 14.45 -23.62
N TRP A 41 -2.03 14.17 -22.32
CA TRP A 41 -1.73 12.83 -21.83
C TRP A 41 -2.87 11.86 -22.12
N ILE A 42 -4.14 12.28 -22.02
CA ILE A 42 -5.28 11.45 -22.44
C ILE A 42 -5.15 11.07 -23.92
N GLU A 43 -4.85 12.02 -24.80
CA GLU A 43 -4.66 11.74 -26.24
C GLU A 43 -3.47 10.79 -26.48
N SER A 44 -2.34 11.01 -25.80
CA SER A 44 -1.16 10.14 -25.91
C SER A 44 -1.46 8.71 -25.46
N LEU A 45 -2.21 8.55 -24.37
CA LEU A 45 -2.57 7.28 -23.77
C LEU A 45 -3.57 6.46 -24.61
N GLU A 46 -4.23 7.04 -25.62
CA GLU A 46 -5.13 6.30 -26.53
C GLU A 46 -4.39 5.22 -27.33
N ASN A 47 -3.09 5.41 -27.58
CA ASN A 47 -2.26 4.44 -28.30
C ASN A 47 -1.58 3.44 -27.36
N SER A 48 -0.90 3.96 -26.33
CA SER A 48 -0.07 3.21 -25.37
C SER A 48 0.31 4.13 -24.21
N ASP A 49 0.63 3.55 -23.05
CA ASP A 49 1.21 4.25 -21.91
C ASP A 49 2.74 4.33 -21.90
N ASN A 50 3.43 3.79 -22.92
CA ASN A 50 4.89 3.77 -22.99
C ASN A 50 5.50 5.18 -22.88
N ASP A 51 5.03 6.15 -23.67
CA ASP A 51 5.58 7.50 -23.65
C ASP A 51 5.31 8.23 -22.33
N ALA A 52 4.16 7.95 -21.73
CA ALA A 52 3.78 8.49 -20.43
C ALA A 52 4.64 7.90 -19.30
N VAL A 53 4.91 6.58 -19.36
CA VAL A 53 5.83 5.89 -18.46
C VAL A 53 7.26 6.39 -18.63
N GLU A 54 7.74 6.50 -19.88
CA GLU A 54 9.06 6.99 -20.23
C GLU A 54 9.28 8.41 -19.68
N TYR A 55 8.27 9.27 -19.84
CA TYR A 55 8.31 10.61 -19.27
C TYR A 55 8.42 10.57 -17.74
N CYS A 56 7.62 9.75 -17.06
CA CYS A 56 7.63 9.67 -15.59
C CYS A 56 8.95 9.13 -15.02
N LEU A 57 9.59 8.17 -15.73
CA LEU A 57 10.83 7.53 -15.29
C LEU A 57 12.08 8.36 -15.59
N ASN A 58 12.06 9.20 -16.63
CA ASN A 58 13.23 9.92 -17.11
C ASN A 58 13.09 11.45 -17.05
N ALA A 59 12.06 11.98 -16.38
CA ALA A 59 11.82 13.43 -16.30
C ALA A 59 13.03 14.20 -15.73
N ASP A 60 13.66 13.65 -14.70
CA ASP A 60 14.78 14.24 -13.96
C ASP A 60 16.10 14.23 -14.75
N SER A 61 16.30 13.20 -15.58
CA SER A 61 17.45 13.07 -16.48
C SER A 61 17.26 13.88 -17.77
N GLY A 62 16.02 13.98 -18.24
CA GLY A 62 15.66 14.57 -19.54
C GLY A 62 16.09 13.75 -20.75
N ASP A 63 16.56 12.52 -20.54
CA ASP A 63 16.95 11.58 -21.59
C ASP A 63 15.76 10.66 -21.90
N PHE A 64 14.97 11.04 -22.90
CA PHE A 64 13.74 10.35 -23.26
C PHE A 64 13.93 9.54 -24.55
N ASP A 65 13.44 8.30 -24.55
CA ASP A 65 13.30 7.43 -25.72
C ASP A 65 11.82 7.15 -26.00
N PHE A 66 11.11 8.16 -26.53
CA PHE A 66 9.69 8.06 -26.86
C PHE A 66 9.44 7.25 -28.13
N ASP A 67 8.36 6.48 -28.12
CA ASP A 67 7.89 5.65 -29.22
C ASP A 67 7.05 6.46 -30.22
N GLU A 68 6.07 7.25 -29.75
CA GLU A 68 5.05 7.88 -30.60
C GLU A 68 5.21 9.41 -30.67
N ILE A 69 5.58 10.06 -29.57
CA ILE A 69 5.80 11.52 -29.51
C ILE A 69 7.29 11.88 -29.73
N ASN A 70 7.56 13.11 -30.19
CA ASN A 70 8.95 13.59 -30.32
C ASN A 70 9.43 14.36 -29.08
N GLU A 71 8.51 15.06 -28.42
CA GLU A 71 8.76 15.83 -27.21
C GLU A 71 7.44 16.05 -26.45
N VAL A 72 7.54 16.18 -25.13
CA VAL A 72 6.41 16.62 -24.31
C VAL A 72 6.28 18.15 -24.42
N PRO A 73 5.12 18.70 -24.80
CA PRO A 73 4.88 20.14 -24.81
C PRO A 73 5.11 20.80 -23.44
N ALA A 74 5.53 22.07 -23.41
CA ALA A 74 5.87 22.74 -22.15
C ALA A 74 4.70 22.79 -21.15
N ASP A 75 3.47 22.95 -21.63
CA ASP A 75 2.24 22.94 -20.83
C ASP A 75 1.78 21.54 -20.38
N ALA A 76 2.40 20.49 -20.92
CA ALA A 76 2.18 19.09 -20.54
C ALA A 76 3.24 18.52 -19.58
N LYS A 77 4.35 19.24 -19.35
CA LYS A 77 5.44 18.83 -18.44
C LYS A 77 5.10 19.06 -16.97
N PHE A 78 4.16 18.28 -16.43
CA PHE A 78 3.69 18.42 -15.05
C PHE A 78 4.71 18.06 -13.94
N LEU A 79 5.86 17.50 -14.31
CA LEU A 79 6.96 17.20 -13.37
C LEU A 79 8.05 18.27 -13.41
N PHE A 80 8.00 19.21 -14.36
CA PHE A 80 9.00 20.25 -14.51
C PHE A 80 8.69 21.44 -13.60
N ASP A 81 9.61 21.77 -12.70
CA ASP A 81 9.53 22.97 -11.88
C ASP A 81 10.25 24.14 -12.59
N GLU A 82 9.46 25.12 -13.05
CA GLU A 82 9.99 26.34 -13.70
C GLU A 82 10.94 27.14 -12.80
N LYS A 83 10.83 27.04 -11.46
CA LYS A 83 11.66 27.83 -10.53
C LYS A 83 13.06 27.26 -10.41
N SER A 84 13.18 25.94 -10.25
CA SER A 84 14.48 25.26 -10.21
C SER A 84 15.05 25.00 -11.60
N GLY A 85 14.19 24.94 -12.63
CA GLY A 85 14.57 24.53 -13.98
C GLY A 85 14.90 23.05 -14.08
N GLN A 86 14.43 22.24 -13.14
CA GLN A 86 14.63 20.79 -13.06
C GLN A 86 13.27 20.08 -12.99
N SER A 87 13.23 18.81 -13.37
CA SER A 87 12.04 17.99 -13.15
C SER A 87 12.22 17.10 -11.93
N ASP A 88 11.12 16.87 -11.21
CA ASP A 88 11.06 15.94 -10.10
C ASP A 88 10.78 14.51 -10.57
N HIS A 89 11.19 13.53 -9.77
CA HIS A 89 10.76 12.15 -9.95
C HIS A 89 9.24 12.05 -9.71
N VAL A 90 8.53 11.19 -10.45
CA VAL A 90 7.06 11.10 -10.38
C VAL A 90 6.51 10.86 -8.97
N PHE A 91 7.15 10.00 -8.17
CA PHE A 91 6.75 9.76 -6.78
C PHE A 91 7.07 10.92 -5.83
N GLU A 92 7.89 11.89 -6.24
CA GLU A 92 8.25 13.08 -5.45
C GLU A 92 7.54 14.35 -5.95
N SER A 93 6.60 14.22 -6.89
CA SER A 93 5.87 15.37 -7.45
C SER A 93 5.25 16.24 -6.34
N PRO A 94 5.46 17.57 -6.38
CA PRO A 94 4.94 18.48 -5.37
C PRO A 94 3.41 18.62 -5.40
N ASP A 95 2.79 18.29 -6.55
CA ASP A 95 1.33 18.37 -6.78
C ASP A 95 0.64 17.01 -6.59
N LYS A 96 1.32 16.06 -5.94
CA LYS A 96 0.75 14.76 -5.56
C LYS A 96 -0.35 14.92 -4.52
N THR A 97 -1.52 14.38 -4.83
CA THR A 97 -2.72 14.37 -3.99
C THR A 97 -2.83 13.10 -3.14
N ALA A 98 -2.27 11.99 -3.62
CA ALA A 98 -2.15 10.75 -2.87
C ALA A 98 -0.90 9.96 -3.29
N HIS A 99 -0.31 9.27 -2.31
CA HIS A 99 0.80 8.32 -2.51
C HIS A 99 0.46 7.05 -1.76
N LEU A 100 0.17 5.98 -2.50
CA LEU A 100 -0.30 4.73 -1.92
C LEU A 100 0.71 3.63 -2.20
N TRP A 101 1.00 2.82 -1.19
CA TRP A 101 1.82 1.62 -1.34
C TRP A 101 1.17 0.46 -0.58
N GLY A 102 0.84 -0.60 -1.31
CA GLY A 102 0.16 -1.75 -0.74
C GLY A 102 -0.46 -2.66 -1.80
N PRO A 103 -0.89 -3.87 -1.39
CA PRO A 103 -1.64 -4.77 -2.24
C PRO A 103 -3.10 -4.29 -2.36
N SER A 104 -3.70 -4.56 -3.52
CA SER A 104 -5.16 -4.49 -3.65
C SER A 104 -5.79 -5.54 -2.74
N VAL A 105 -6.83 -5.17 -1.98
CA VAL A 105 -7.52 -6.06 -1.03
C VAL A 105 -7.97 -7.36 -1.70
N GLN A 106 -8.54 -7.26 -2.91
CA GLN A 106 -9.05 -8.40 -3.67
C GLN A 106 -7.96 -9.39 -4.12
N LEU A 107 -6.71 -8.95 -4.13
CA LEU A 107 -5.53 -9.72 -4.54
C LEU A 107 -4.56 -9.95 -3.38
N ALA A 108 -4.94 -9.55 -2.16
CA ALA A 108 -4.14 -9.68 -0.96
C ALA A 108 -4.43 -11.00 -0.24
N THR A 109 -3.37 -11.63 0.26
CA THR A 109 -3.42 -12.78 1.16
C THR A 109 -2.71 -12.44 2.46
N VAL A 110 -3.14 -13.07 3.55
CA VAL A 110 -2.50 -12.96 4.86
C VAL A 110 -2.00 -14.31 5.34
N ASP A 111 -0.79 -14.30 5.90
CA ASP A 111 -0.20 -15.38 6.67
C ASP A 111 0.00 -14.91 8.12
N VAL A 112 -0.29 -15.78 9.08
CA VAL A 112 -0.01 -15.54 10.50
C VAL A 112 0.72 -16.75 11.05
N ASP A 113 1.99 -16.57 11.38
CA ASP A 113 2.88 -17.64 11.84
C ASP A 113 3.27 -17.44 13.30
N LEU A 114 3.09 -18.47 14.12
CA LEU A 114 3.70 -18.54 15.45
C LEU A 114 5.19 -18.84 15.27
N ILE A 115 6.05 -17.93 15.72
CA ILE A 115 7.51 -18.02 15.62
C ILE A 115 8.14 -18.16 17.00
N GLU A 116 9.33 -18.76 17.08
CA GLU A 116 10.03 -18.89 18.36
C GLU A 116 10.41 -17.51 18.94
N ASN A 117 10.96 -16.62 18.12
CA ASN A 117 11.35 -15.27 18.50
C ASN A 117 11.43 -14.34 17.28
N VAL A 118 11.26 -13.04 17.52
CA VAL A 118 11.28 -12.01 16.46
C VAL A 118 12.69 -11.74 15.87
N GLU A 119 13.76 -12.15 16.56
CA GLU A 119 15.14 -11.99 16.06
C GLU A 119 15.50 -13.05 15.00
N ASN A 120 14.76 -14.17 14.97
CA ASN A 120 14.90 -15.26 14.02
C ASN A 120 13.51 -15.72 13.53
N PRO A 121 12.81 -14.89 12.73
CA PRO A 121 11.42 -15.11 12.36
C PRO A 121 11.20 -16.30 11.40
N ASP A 122 12.27 -16.89 10.86
CA ASP A 122 12.20 -18.05 9.97
C ASP A 122 11.89 -19.37 10.72
N GLU A 123 12.05 -19.40 12.05
CA GLU A 123 11.72 -20.55 12.89
C GLU A 123 10.22 -20.58 13.23
N VAL A 124 9.43 -20.93 12.21
CA VAL A 124 7.98 -21.10 12.31
C VAL A 124 7.64 -22.40 13.05
N THR A 125 6.89 -22.26 14.14
CA THR A 125 6.40 -23.38 14.96
C THR A 125 5.01 -23.83 14.50
N GLU A 126 4.16 -22.90 14.04
CA GLU A 126 2.80 -23.18 13.58
C GLU A 126 2.35 -22.09 12.59
N ASN A 127 1.68 -22.46 11.51
CA ASN A 127 0.99 -21.52 10.62
C ASN A 127 -0.48 -21.42 11.09
N VAL A 128 -0.84 -20.33 11.77
CA VAL A 128 -2.17 -20.08 12.34
C VAL A 128 -3.17 -19.70 11.24
N ILE A 129 -2.73 -18.86 10.29
CA ILE A 129 -3.44 -18.53 9.05
C ILE A 129 -2.43 -18.71 7.93
N SER A 130 -2.81 -19.38 6.83
CA SER A 130 -1.88 -19.67 5.73
C SER A 130 -2.50 -19.33 4.38
N GLY A 131 -1.98 -18.28 3.75
CA GLY A 131 -2.35 -17.79 2.42
C GLY A 131 -3.84 -17.51 2.23
N GLU A 132 -4.55 -17.12 3.30
CA GLU A 132 -5.98 -16.81 3.21
C GLU A 132 -6.17 -15.44 2.55
N GLY A 133 -7.11 -15.31 1.61
CA GLY A 133 -7.46 -14.01 1.02
C GLY A 133 -7.92 -13.04 2.12
N VAL A 134 -7.54 -11.76 2.03
CA VAL A 134 -7.96 -10.77 3.03
C VAL A 134 -9.49 -10.62 3.07
N ASP A 135 -10.14 -10.64 1.91
CA ASP A 135 -11.61 -10.68 1.80
C ASP A 135 -12.22 -11.98 2.35
N ASP A 136 -11.56 -13.12 2.11
CA ASP A 136 -12.02 -14.42 2.63
C ASP A 136 -11.93 -14.45 4.17
N LEU A 137 -10.86 -13.90 4.74
CA LEU A 137 -10.70 -13.75 6.19
C LEU A 137 -11.79 -12.85 6.78
N SER A 138 -12.12 -11.75 6.09
CA SER A 138 -13.19 -10.83 6.49
C SER A 138 -14.54 -11.55 6.51
N ALA A 139 -14.88 -12.25 5.42
CA ALA A 139 -16.12 -13.03 5.33
C ALA A 139 -16.19 -14.11 6.43
N ARG A 140 -15.08 -14.83 6.66
CA ARG A 140 -15.00 -15.87 7.69
C ARG A 140 -15.22 -15.32 9.10
N ILE A 141 -14.60 -14.18 9.44
CA ILE A 141 -14.77 -13.54 10.75
C ILE A 141 -16.19 -12.98 10.89
N GLY A 142 -16.73 -12.38 9.84
CA GLY A 142 -18.13 -11.95 9.78
C GLY A 142 -19.08 -13.10 10.13
N ASP A 143 -18.97 -14.23 9.43
CA ASP A 143 -19.80 -15.42 9.70
C ASP A 143 -19.63 -15.96 11.12
N GLN A 144 -18.39 -15.98 11.65
CA GLN A 144 -18.10 -16.46 13.01
C GLN A 144 -18.67 -15.58 14.11
N THR A 145 -18.85 -14.29 13.83
CA THR A 145 -19.25 -13.27 14.80
C THR A 145 -20.66 -12.73 14.56
N ASP A 146 -21.44 -13.37 13.68
CA ASP A 146 -22.75 -12.86 13.24
C ASP A 146 -22.68 -11.41 12.74
N PHE A 147 -21.58 -11.09 12.05
CA PHE A 147 -21.22 -9.77 11.50
C PHE A 147 -21.07 -8.66 12.55
N GLU A 148 -20.84 -9.00 13.82
CA GLU A 148 -20.51 -8.02 14.86
C GLU A 148 -19.08 -7.48 14.74
N VAL A 149 -18.19 -8.23 14.07
CA VAL A 149 -16.80 -7.84 13.84
C VAL A 149 -16.56 -7.60 12.36
N ASP A 150 -16.19 -6.36 12.04
CA ASP A 150 -15.57 -5.99 10.77
C ASP A 150 -14.05 -5.88 10.98
N ILE A 151 -13.27 -6.47 10.07
CA ILE A 151 -11.81 -6.40 10.11
C ILE A 151 -11.24 -5.28 9.23
N PHE A 152 -12.07 -4.59 8.46
CA PHE A 152 -11.66 -3.41 7.72
C PHE A 152 -11.86 -2.14 8.56
N GLU A 153 -10.88 -1.26 8.48
CA GLU A 153 -10.92 0.05 9.12
C GLU A 153 -10.49 1.11 8.11
N GLU A 154 -11.19 2.24 8.08
CA GLU A 154 -10.80 3.37 7.25
C GLU A 154 -9.48 3.99 7.75
N PRO A 155 -8.65 4.55 6.85
CA PRO A 155 -7.46 5.29 7.26
C PRO A 155 -7.85 6.58 7.98
N ALA A 156 -6.86 7.22 8.60
CA ALA A 156 -7.08 8.52 9.24
C ALA A 156 -7.50 9.58 8.21
N ASP A 157 -8.31 10.54 8.64
CA ASP A 157 -8.70 11.68 7.80
C ASP A 157 -7.47 12.36 7.18
N GLY A 158 -7.51 12.54 5.86
CA GLY A 158 -6.42 13.17 5.10
C GLY A 158 -5.29 12.22 4.69
N THR A 159 -5.39 10.91 4.94
CA THR A 159 -4.47 9.93 4.33
C THR A 159 -4.58 9.91 2.80
N ILE A 160 -5.80 10.05 2.27
CA ILE A 160 -6.07 10.13 0.82
C ILE A 160 -6.79 11.44 0.54
N SER A 161 -6.28 12.22 -0.41
CA SER A 161 -7.00 13.37 -0.95
C SER A 161 -7.65 12.99 -2.26
N TYR A 162 -8.96 13.16 -2.35
CA TYR A 162 -9.73 12.83 -3.55
C TYR A 162 -9.85 14.05 -4.48
N PRO A 163 -9.79 13.84 -5.81
CA PRO A 163 -10.06 14.89 -6.79
C PRO A 163 -11.53 15.31 -6.75
N SER A 164 -11.79 16.58 -7.04
CA SER A 164 -13.13 17.14 -7.22
C SER A 164 -13.58 17.05 -8.69
N PRO A 165 -14.90 17.10 -8.99
CA PRO A 165 -15.38 17.16 -10.36
C PRO A 165 -14.74 18.32 -11.16
N GLY A 166 -14.18 17.99 -12.32
CA GLY A 166 -13.43 18.89 -13.19
C GLY A 166 -11.92 18.96 -12.91
N ASP A 167 -11.42 18.32 -11.84
CA ASP A 167 -9.98 18.19 -11.61
C ASP A 167 -9.37 17.22 -12.62
N CYS A 168 -8.14 17.51 -13.04
CA CYS A 168 -7.39 16.65 -13.94
C CYS A 168 -6.34 15.88 -13.15
N VAL A 169 -6.35 14.55 -13.26
CA VAL A 169 -5.47 13.66 -12.51
C VAL A 169 -4.60 12.86 -13.48
N PHE A 170 -3.34 12.71 -13.10
CA PHE A 170 -2.41 11.73 -13.67
C PHE A 170 -2.09 10.68 -12.60
N LEU A 171 -2.22 9.40 -12.95
CA LEU A 171 -1.85 8.26 -12.13
C LEU A 171 -0.63 7.60 -12.75
N PHE A 172 0.42 7.44 -11.95
CA PHE A 172 1.55 6.58 -12.27
C PHE A 172 1.66 5.48 -11.22
N THR A 173 1.82 4.24 -11.66
CA THR A 173 1.93 3.07 -10.77
C THR A 173 3.15 2.23 -11.12
N SER A 174 3.99 1.95 -10.13
CA SER A 174 4.94 0.82 -10.13
C SER A 174 4.17 -0.42 -9.70
N LEU A 175 3.93 -1.35 -10.62
CA LEU A 175 3.18 -2.58 -10.35
C LEU A 175 4.10 -3.58 -9.65
N GLU A 176 3.66 -4.07 -8.49
CA GLU A 176 4.46 -4.92 -7.61
C GLU A 176 3.72 -6.20 -7.23
N LYS A 177 4.50 -7.26 -7.03
CA LYS A 177 4.03 -8.50 -6.45
C LYS A 177 4.97 -8.95 -5.33
N GLY A 178 4.43 -9.32 -4.19
CA GLY A 178 5.22 -9.87 -3.09
C GLY A 178 4.60 -9.55 -1.74
N THR A 179 5.44 -9.49 -0.71
CA THR A 179 5.05 -9.13 0.66
C THR A 179 5.16 -7.63 0.83
N PHE A 180 4.04 -6.96 1.11
CA PHE A 180 3.99 -5.53 1.36
C PHE A 180 4.05 -5.20 2.86
N TYR A 181 3.52 -6.09 3.69
CA TYR A 181 3.55 -5.93 5.14
C TYR A 181 4.17 -7.15 5.77
N GLU A 182 5.20 -6.93 6.56
CA GLU A 182 5.73 -7.90 7.51
C GLU A 182 5.78 -7.21 8.87
N CYS A 183 5.07 -7.76 9.84
CA CYS A 183 4.98 -7.19 11.16
C CYS A 183 4.94 -8.27 12.24
N PHE A 184 5.35 -7.91 13.46
CA PHE A 184 5.41 -8.84 14.59
C PHE A 184 4.55 -8.37 15.75
N VAL A 185 3.89 -9.33 16.40
CA VAL A 185 3.14 -9.09 17.63
C VAL A 185 3.48 -10.14 18.69
N SER A 186 3.69 -9.71 19.93
CA SER A 186 3.93 -10.59 21.08
C SER A 186 2.71 -10.62 22.00
N LEU A 187 2.12 -11.79 22.19
CA LEU A 187 0.86 -11.97 22.92
C LEU A 187 1.03 -12.87 24.15
N SER A 188 0.29 -12.60 25.23
CA SER A 188 0.19 -13.50 26.39
C SER A 188 -0.77 -14.66 26.15
N GLU A 189 -1.69 -14.53 25.20
CA GLU A 189 -2.70 -15.53 24.83
C GLU A 189 -2.45 -16.05 23.40
N GLU A 190 -3.27 -16.99 22.93
CA GLU A 190 -3.26 -17.38 21.51
C GLU A 190 -3.71 -16.21 20.62
N PHE A 191 -3.24 -16.21 19.37
CA PHE A 191 -3.69 -15.26 18.37
C PHE A 191 -5.20 -15.41 18.12
N ASP A 192 -5.95 -14.37 18.44
CA ASP A 192 -7.35 -14.22 18.11
C ASP A 192 -7.49 -13.42 16.80
N ALA A 193 -7.94 -14.08 15.74
CA ALA A 193 -8.13 -13.47 14.43
C ALA A 193 -9.20 -12.36 14.44
N THR A 194 -10.15 -12.38 15.38
CA THR A 194 -11.19 -11.34 15.47
C THR A 194 -10.64 -9.97 15.91
N LYS A 195 -9.38 -9.92 16.36
CA LYS A 195 -8.69 -8.71 16.79
C LYS A 195 -7.79 -8.07 15.74
N ILE A 196 -7.57 -8.73 14.59
CA ILE A 196 -6.82 -8.12 13.49
C ILE A 196 -7.68 -7.06 12.80
N ARG A 197 -7.06 -5.95 12.38
CA ARG A 197 -7.67 -4.99 11.46
C ARG A 197 -6.71 -4.70 10.31
N PHE A 198 -7.25 -4.59 9.12
CA PHE A 198 -6.58 -4.03 7.97
C PHE A 198 -7.07 -2.60 7.78
N VAL A 199 -6.15 -1.65 7.76
CA VAL A 199 -6.47 -0.28 7.38
C VAL A 199 -6.58 -0.27 5.86
N VAL A 200 -7.76 0.02 5.33
CA VAL A 200 -8.05 -0.03 3.89
C VAL A 200 -8.51 1.34 3.41
N GLY A 201 -7.80 1.87 2.42
CA GLY A 201 -8.20 3.11 1.75
C GLY A 201 -8.63 2.85 0.31
N GLU A 202 -9.78 3.40 -0.07
CA GLU A 202 -10.21 3.47 -1.47
C GLU A 202 -9.35 4.52 -2.18
N ALA A 203 -8.58 4.11 -3.17
CA ALA A 203 -7.76 5.00 -3.98
C ALA A 203 -8.64 5.88 -4.91
N PRO A 204 -8.13 7.02 -5.43
CA PRO A 204 -8.91 7.88 -6.33
C PRO A 204 -9.44 7.21 -7.60
N ASP A 205 -8.89 6.08 -8.02
CA ASP A 205 -9.38 5.26 -9.14
C ASP A 205 -10.41 4.19 -8.72
N GLY A 206 -10.77 4.13 -7.43
CA GLY A 206 -11.73 3.20 -6.84
C GLY A 206 -11.14 1.87 -6.37
N GLN A 207 -9.82 1.69 -6.37
CA GLN A 207 -9.20 0.47 -5.86
C GLN A 207 -9.08 0.50 -4.33
N ASP A 208 -9.50 -0.57 -3.66
CA ASP A 208 -9.24 -0.76 -2.22
C ASP A 208 -7.82 -1.27 -1.99
N ILE A 209 -7.02 -0.49 -1.27
CA ILE A 209 -5.61 -0.79 -0.98
C ILE A 209 -5.42 -1.01 0.52
N VAL A 210 -4.65 -2.04 0.90
CA VAL A 210 -4.22 -2.23 2.30
C VAL A 210 -3.10 -1.25 2.63
N LEU A 211 -3.36 -0.34 3.57
CA LEU A 211 -2.47 0.74 4.02
C LEU A 211 -1.87 0.50 5.41
N GLY A 212 -2.28 -0.57 6.10
CA GLY A 212 -1.75 -0.89 7.42
C GLY A 212 -2.39 -2.11 8.05
N VAL A 213 -1.73 -2.58 9.11
CA VAL A 213 -2.21 -3.70 9.95
C VAL A 213 -2.27 -3.23 11.39
N LYS A 214 -3.38 -3.54 12.08
CA LYS A 214 -3.53 -3.37 13.52
C LYS A 214 -3.86 -4.69 14.18
N TYR A 215 -3.53 -4.79 15.46
CA TYR A 215 -3.97 -5.89 16.31
C TYR A 215 -4.42 -5.35 17.66
N ASP A 216 -5.62 -5.77 18.10
CA ASP A 216 -6.23 -5.35 19.37
C ASP A 216 -6.28 -3.81 19.53
N GLY A 217 -6.61 -3.13 18.43
CA GLY A 217 -6.72 -1.67 18.36
C GLY A 217 -5.38 -0.91 18.24
N GLN A 218 -4.24 -1.60 18.20
CA GLN A 218 -2.93 -0.98 18.07
C GLN A 218 -2.34 -1.20 16.68
N ALA A 219 -1.89 -0.12 16.04
CA ALA A 219 -1.13 -0.22 14.79
C ALA A 219 0.18 -0.98 15.05
N ILE A 220 0.47 -1.95 14.18
CA ILE A 220 1.72 -2.68 14.22
C ILE A 220 2.67 -2.03 13.20
N GLU A 221 3.92 -1.83 13.60
CA GLU A 221 4.95 -1.33 12.71
C GLU A 221 5.13 -2.26 11.52
N ASN A 222 5.00 -1.71 10.32
CA ASN A 222 5.39 -2.42 9.11
C ASN A 222 6.92 -2.38 8.98
N LEU A 223 7.56 -3.55 9.02
CA LEU A 223 9.01 -3.70 8.85
C LEU A 223 9.41 -3.86 7.38
N GLY A 224 8.44 -3.67 6.47
CA GLY A 224 8.57 -3.79 5.04
C GLY A 224 8.21 -5.18 4.56
N GLY A 225 8.87 -5.60 3.49
CA GLY A 225 8.70 -6.91 2.89
C GLY A 225 9.56 -6.97 1.62
N ASP A 226 9.32 -8.00 0.81
CA ASP A 226 10.01 -8.18 -0.46
C ASP A 226 8.97 -8.16 -1.59
N THR A 227 8.98 -7.09 -2.37
CA THR A 227 8.17 -6.94 -3.58
C THR A 227 9.05 -6.92 -4.81
N VAL A 228 8.52 -7.50 -5.89
CA VAL A 228 9.20 -7.58 -7.19
C VAL A 228 8.38 -6.80 -8.22
N GLY A 229 9.02 -5.81 -8.84
CA GLY A 229 8.45 -5.03 -9.93
C GLY A 229 8.00 -5.90 -11.10
N GLN A 230 6.77 -5.70 -11.54
CA GLN A 230 6.12 -6.38 -12.66
C GLN A 230 5.99 -5.47 -13.89
N GLY A 231 6.16 -4.15 -13.71
CA GLY A 231 6.08 -3.15 -14.76
C GLY A 231 5.65 -1.81 -14.20
N TYR A 232 5.43 -0.86 -15.09
CA TYR A 232 4.85 0.44 -14.77
C TYR A 232 3.58 0.64 -15.59
N SER A 233 2.66 1.46 -15.11
CA SER A 233 1.50 1.90 -15.87
C SER A 233 1.23 3.38 -15.63
N ALA A 234 0.69 4.05 -16.65
CA ALA A 234 0.28 5.44 -16.57
C ALA A 234 -1.17 5.64 -17.07
N HIS A 235 -1.92 6.47 -16.37
CA HIS A 235 -3.29 6.84 -16.71
C HIS A 235 -3.54 8.33 -16.47
N ALA A 236 -4.47 8.94 -17.21
CA ALA A 236 -4.92 10.30 -16.98
C ALA A 236 -6.42 10.43 -17.20
N TRP A 237 -7.10 11.26 -16.42
CA TRP A 237 -8.53 11.53 -16.57
C TRP A 237 -8.92 12.92 -16.06
N GLU A 238 -10.05 13.42 -16.55
CA GLU A 238 -10.81 14.50 -15.93
C GLU A 238 -11.84 13.86 -14.99
N GLN A 239 -11.81 14.23 -13.71
CA GLN A 239 -12.73 13.71 -12.70
C GLN A 239 -14.15 14.16 -13.01
N LEU A 240 -15.07 13.19 -13.06
CA LEU A 240 -16.50 13.42 -13.33
C LEU A 240 -17.26 13.90 -12.10
#